data_AF-A0A0D7QBC0-F1
#
_entry.id   AF-A0A0D7QBC0-F1
#
_cell.length_a   1.000
_cell.length_b   1.000
_cell.length_c   1.000
_cell.angle_alpha   90.00
_cell.angle_beta   90.00
_cell.angle_gamma   90.00
#
_symmetry.space_group_name_H-M   'P 1'
#
loop_
_entity.id
_entity.type
_entity.pdbx_description
1 polymer ?
#
loop_
_entity_poly.entity_id
_entity_poly.type
_entity_poly.pdbx_seq_one_letter_code
_entity_poly.pdbx_strand_id
1 'polypeptide(L)' 'MAIRRKPLEIPPAAARQFLADMQAYHAEQDVHRRDEIAAGARHALLEHMPKGAKLRLTEVKELFQQMRSLA' A
#
# COMPACT_ATOMS: atom_id res chain seq x y z
N MET A 1 15.66 -15.69 -22.83
CA MET A 1 16.06 -14.46 -22.11
C MET A 1 15.41 -14.46 -20.74
N ALA A 2 16.18 -14.65 -19.66
CA ALA A 2 15.66 -14.56 -18.30
C ALA A 2 15.52 -13.09 -17.91
N ILE A 3 14.30 -12.58 -17.78
CA ILE A 3 14.05 -11.25 -17.24
C ILE A 3 14.43 -11.31 -15.76
N ARG A 4 15.66 -10.89 -15.43
CA ARG A 4 16.09 -10.62 -14.05
C ARG A 4 15.31 -9.42 -13.54
N ARG A 5 14.08 -9.64 -13.10
CA ARG A 5 13.34 -8.64 -12.32
C ARG A 5 14.14 -8.48 -11.02
N LYS A 6 14.82 -7.35 -10.84
CA LYS A 6 15.38 -6.99 -9.52
C LYS A 6 14.26 -7.19 -8.50
N PRO A 7 14.52 -7.85 -7.36
CA PRO A 7 13.54 -7.87 -6.28
C PRO A 7 13.12 -6.43 -6.04
N LEU A 8 11.81 -6.17 -5.98
CA LEU A 8 11.32 -4.88 -5.51
C LEU A 8 11.88 -4.73 -4.09
N GLU A 9 12.97 -3.98 -3.95
CA GLU A 9 13.55 -3.62 -2.67
C GLU A 9 12.63 -2.58 -2.03
N ILE A 10 11.42 -3.01 -1.64
CA ILE A 10 10.59 -2.22 -0.76
C ILE A 10 11.33 -2.22 0.58
N PRO A 11 11.80 -1.06 1.05
CA PRO A 11 12.52 -1.02 2.31
C PRO A 11 11.58 -1.53 3.43
N PRO A 12 12.10 -2.29 4.40
CA PRO A 12 11.28 -2.84 5.48
C PRO A 12 10.55 -1.75 6.28
N ALA A 13 11.05 -0.51 6.27
CA ALA A 13 10.36 0.65 6.82
C ALA A 13 9.05 0.97 6.09
N ALA A 14 9.04 0.97 4.76
CA ALA A 14 7.85 1.19 3.96
C ALA A 14 6.83 0.05 4.11
N ALA A 15 7.30 -1.19 4.20
CA ALA A 15 6.43 -2.33 4.48
C ALA A 15 5.77 -2.23 5.87
N ARG A 16 6.51 -1.80 6.90
CA ARG A 16 5.97 -1.57 8.24
C ARG A 16 4.96 -0.42 8.27
N GLN A 17 5.26 0.68 7.57
CA GLN A 17 4.33 1.80 7.45
C GLN A 17 3.03 1.36 6.76
N PHE A 18 3.13 0.60 5.67
CA PHE A 18 1.96 0.08 4.97
C PHE A 18 1.09 -0.82 5.86
N LEU A 19 1.69 -1.67 6.71
CA LEU A 19 0.96 -2.50 7.66
C LEU A 19 0.32 -1.66 8.78
N ALA A 20 0.98 -0.60 9.25
CA ALA A 20 0.41 0.33 10.22
C ALA A 20 -0.78 1.10 9.63
N ASP A 21 -0.66 1.58 8.39
CA ASP A 21 -1.72 2.24 7.65
C ASP A 21 -2.89 1.27 7.41
N MET A 22 -2.62 0.00 7.10
CA MET A 22 -3.66 -1.02 6.96
C MET A 22 -4.43 -1.19 8.28
N GLN A 23 -3.75 -1.30 9.42
CA GLN A 23 -4.40 -1.42 10.72
C GLN A 23 -5.24 -0.18 11.05
N ALA A 24 -4.71 1.02 10.78
CA ALA A 24 -5.43 2.27 10.96
C ALA A 24 -6.67 2.36 10.06
N TYR A 25 -6.56 1.93 8.79
CA TYR A 25 -7.66 1.90 7.83
C TYR A 25 -8.83 1.02 8.32
N HIS A 26 -8.51 -0.14 8.90
CA HIS A 26 -9.52 -1.06 9.43
C HIS A 26 -10.09 -0.62 10.78
N ALA A 27 -9.29 0.06 11.61
CA ALA A 27 -9.74 0.57 12.91
C ALA A 27 -10.60 1.83 12.77
N GLU A 28 -10.31 2.67 11.79
CA GLU A 28 -11.06 3.90 11.52
C GLU A 28 -12.45 3.56 10.96
N GLN A 29 -13.47 4.32 11.33
CA GLN A 29 -14.85 4.14 10.85
C GLN A 29 -15.25 5.25 9.87
N ASP A 30 -14.59 6.41 9.95
CA ASP A 30 -14.82 7.55 9.06
C ASP A 30 -14.24 7.28 7.66
N VAL A 31 -15.08 7.44 6.64
CA VAL A 31 -14.70 7.24 5.23
C VAL A 31 -13.65 8.24 4.79
N HIS A 32 -13.72 9.49 5.22
CA HIS A 32 -12.75 10.51 4.81
C HIS A 32 -11.36 10.22 5.36
N ARG A 33 -11.27 9.81 6.63
CA ARG A 33 -10.00 9.43 7.25
C ARG A 33 -9.41 8.15 6.66
N ARG A 34 -10.26 7.18 6.34
CA ARG A 34 -9.84 5.98 5.60
C ARG A 34 -9.21 6.32 4.26
N ASP A 35 -9.74 7.32 3.55
CA ASP A 35 -9.20 7.78 2.28
C ASP A 35 -7.85 8.48 2.44
N GLU A 36 -7.68 9.26 3.52
CA GLU A 36 -6.39 9.86 3.87
C GLU A 36 -5.32 8.80 4.16
N ILE A 37 -5.66 7.77 4.93
CA ILE A 37 -4.76 6.64 5.25
C ILE A 37 -4.38 5.89 3.98
N ALA A 38 -5.35 5.58 3.11
CA ALA A 38 -5.10 4.94 1.82
C ALA A 38 -4.24 5.82 0.89
N ALA A 39 -4.40 7.15 0.95
CA ALA A 39 -3.58 8.09 0.18
C ALA A 39 -2.13 8.13 0.67
N GLY A 40 -1.92 8.09 1.99
CA GLY A 40 -0.59 8.01 2.60
C GLY A 40 0.14 6.74 2.19
N ALA A 41 -0.52 5.58 2.33
CA ALA A 41 0.04 4.29 1.94
C ALA A 41 0.34 4.22 0.43
N ARG A 42 -0.54 4.80 -0.40
CA ARG A 42 -0.31 4.94 -1.85
C ARG A 42 0.95 5.74 -2.15
N HIS A 43 1.16 6.86 -1.47
CA HIS A 43 2.33 7.70 -1.69
C HIS A 43 3.62 6.94 -1.37
N ALA A 44 3.66 6.30 -0.20
CA ALA A 44 4.81 5.49 0.23
C ALA A 44 5.11 4.35 -0.76
N LEU A 45 4.08 3.68 -1.31
CA LEU A 45 4.27 2.66 -2.33
C LEU A 45 4.78 3.25 -3.65
N LEU A 46 4.26 4.40 -4.08
CA LEU A 46 4.70 5.06 -5.31
C LEU A 46 6.15 5.55 -5.24
N GLU A 47 6.63 5.96 -4.06
CA GLU A 47 8.04 6.34 -3.85
C GLU A 47 9.03 5.19 -4.10
N HIS A 48 8.58 3.95 -3.92
CA HIS A 48 9.40 2.75 -4.13
C HIS A 48 9.12 2.01 -5.44
N MET A 49 8.08 2.40 -6.17
CA MET A 49 7.76 1.80 -7.46
C MET A 49 8.57 2.44 -8.61
N PRO A 50 8.86 1.67 -9.68
CA PRO A 50 9.53 2.21 -10.85
C PRO A 50 8.71 3.33 -11.50
N LYS A 51 9.39 4.36 -12.03
CA LYS A 51 8.78 5.51 -12.69
C LYS A 51 7.80 5.04 -13.77
N GLY A 52 6.52 5.36 -13.59
CA GLY A 52 5.42 4.95 -14.48
C GLY A 52 4.42 3.97 -13.87
N ALA A 53 4.68 3.45 -12.67
CA ALA A 53 3.68 2.69 -11.94
C ALA A 53 2.47 3.56 -11.59
N LYS A 54 1.29 3.11 -12.01
CA LYS A 54 0.02 3.75 -11.69
C LYS A 54 -0.66 2.89 -10.64
N LEU A 55 -0.66 3.38 -9.40
CA LEU A 55 -1.44 2.80 -8.32
C LEU A 55 -2.63 3.73 -8.06
N ARG A 56 -3.86 3.23 -8.16
CA ARG A 56 -5.07 3.98 -7.82
C ARG A 56 -5.37 3.85 -6.33
N LEU A 57 -6.06 4.84 -5.76
CA LEU A 57 -6.49 4.79 -4.36
C LEU A 57 -7.42 3.59 -4.11
N THR A 58 -8.30 3.28 -5.07
CA THR A 58 -9.19 2.11 -5.03
C THR A 58 -8.39 0.80 -4.94
N GLU A 59 -7.32 0.67 -5.71
CA GLU A 59 -6.46 -0.54 -5.68
C GLU A 59 -5.77 -0.69 -4.31
N VAL A 60 -5.37 0.41 -3.67
CA VAL A 60 -4.79 0.38 -2.30
C VAL A 60 -5.82 -0.04 -1.26
N LYS A 61 -7.04 0.48 -1.36
CA LYS A 61 -8.15 0.09 -0.48
C LYS A 61 -8.52 -1.38 -0.64
N GLU A 62 -8.58 -1.88 -1.87
CA GLU A 62 -8.81 -3.29 -2.17
C GLU A 62 -7.68 -4.17 -1.60
N LEU A 63 -6.41 -3.74 -1.75
CA LEU A 63 -5.25 -4.40 -1.13
C LEU A 63 -5.40 -4.51 0.39
N PHE A 64 -5.77 -3.42 1.07
CA PHE A 64 -6.02 -3.44 2.51
C PHE A 64 -7.16 -4.39 2.90
N GLN A 65 -8.23 -4.46 2.10
CA GLN A 65 -9.33 -5.41 2.34
C GLN A 65 -8.89 -6.86 2.11
N GLN A 66 -8.15 -7.15 1.05
CA GLN A 66 -7.64 -8.49 0.74
C GLN A 66 -6.67 -8.98 1.81
N MET A 67 -5.77 -8.12 2.28
CA MET A 67 -4.79 -8.49 3.31
C MET A 67 -5.43 -8.75 4.69
N ARG A 68 -6.61 -8.19 4.99
CA ARG A 68 -7.37 -8.56 6.19
C ARG A 68 -8.00 -9.94 6.09
N SER A 69 -8.32 -10.41 4.88
CA SER A 69 -8.85 -11.76 4.66
C SER A 69 -7.78 -12.85 4.79
N LEU A 70 -6.50 -12.47 4.89
CA LEU A 70 -5.35 -13.36 5.09
C LEU A 70 -4.93 -13.50 6.56
N ALA A 71 -5.61 -12.79 7.48
CA ALA A 71 -5.34 -12.79 8.92
C ALA A 71 -6.35 -13.66 9.70
#